data_AF-A0A965J6Q0-F1
#
_entry.id   AF-A0A965J6Q0-F1
#
_cell.length_a   1.000
_cell.length_b   1.000
_cell.length_c   1.000
_cell.angle_alpha   90.00
_cell.angle_beta   90.00
_cell.angle_gamma   90.00
#
_symmetry.space_group_name_H-M   'P 1'
#
loop_
_entity.id
_entity.type
_entity.pdbx_description
1 polymer ?
#
loop_
_entity_poly.entity_id
_entity_poly.type
_entity_poly.pdbx_seq_one_letter_code
_entity_poly.pdbx_strand_id
1 'polypeptide(L)'
;PPTDFVIIPNLSRIRCKNNGLTYVLDLSQDEIKFSFNGTNNGLRLGIRQGVIESQTVTAKGEAIESFSIGSPQNYYIDNFMVNVHVNGERWTKYDSIIDMPRGEKAYMIKTGITSGVDLFFGNGNYGAIPSRGSDILVEYLVTEGANGNLKTNDLSSIKFEFVDTGFSILGDEIDLNEYIEITTTNAPFFGTNSEDSKLTRLLAPRQSKSFALVNVDHYENILRKLKLFSIINVALDEVDPRMVNLFLIPDIRKTFSVAQDYFNAGLDRFMMTDYQKNQLLQYIEKSGSKMISTDVQIIDPIPSEYVINTSIIAFDDVSTDIIKRDILNNLGEYFIQNTRFTRIPKSDLIKIIEEVNGVDSVSINIISKKNELSKIQNPSAPDIGLDEFNDIIVEYRELPIIRGGFTDRYGNAYSTGITQDSLGPVNIQIKEIVARPKKIN
;
A
#
# COMPACT_ATOMS: atom_id res chain seq x y z
N PRO A 1 -24.73 -30.03 -16.31
CA PRO A 1 -23.78 -29.27 -17.16
C PRO A 1 -23.60 -29.97 -18.52
N PRO A 2 -23.56 -29.22 -19.64
CA PRO A 2 -23.41 -29.81 -20.97
C PRO A 2 -22.05 -30.49 -21.22
N THR A 3 -21.04 -30.23 -20.37
CA THR A 3 -19.74 -30.89 -20.38
C THR A 3 -19.17 -31.11 -18.97
N ASP A 4 -18.32 -32.12 -18.80
CA ASP A 4 -17.61 -32.41 -17.53
C ASP A 4 -16.49 -31.41 -17.23
N PHE A 5 -16.02 -30.69 -18.26
CA PHE A 5 -14.91 -29.74 -18.19
C PHE A 5 -15.23 -28.44 -18.92
N VAL A 6 -14.62 -27.36 -18.43
CA VAL A 6 -14.56 -26.05 -19.06
C VAL A 6 -13.11 -25.59 -19.16
N ILE A 7 -12.79 -24.91 -20.24
CA ILE A 7 -11.50 -24.29 -20.53
C ILE A 7 -11.63 -22.81 -20.22
N ILE A 8 -10.77 -22.33 -19.33
CA ILE A 8 -10.67 -20.91 -18.98
C ILE A 8 -9.32 -20.42 -19.51
N PRO A 9 -9.31 -19.48 -20.47
CA PRO A 9 -8.06 -18.94 -20.99
C PRO A 9 -7.37 -18.04 -19.95
N ASN A 10 -6.05 -17.91 -20.07
CA ASN A 10 -5.29 -16.94 -19.30
C ASN A 10 -5.80 -15.52 -19.60
N LEU A 11 -5.66 -14.62 -18.63
CA LEU A 11 -6.08 -13.23 -18.75
C LEU A 11 -7.60 -13.01 -18.91
N SER A 12 -8.41 -14.06 -18.69
CA SER A 12 -9.87 -13.93 -18.61
C SER A 12 -10.27 -12.87 -17.58
N ARG A 13 -11.24 -12.02 -17.94
CA ARG A 13 -11.68 -10.89 -17.14
C ARG A 13 -12.70 -11.29 -16.10
N ILE A 14 -12.48 -10.81 -14.88
CA ILE A 14 -13.41 -10.88 -13.76
C ILE A 14 -13.65 -9.48 -13.22
N ARG A 15 -14.86 -9.20 -12.72
CA ARG A 15 -15.24 -7.91 -12.14
C ARG A 15 -15.49 -8.07 -10.65
N CYS A 16 -14.90 -7.21 -9.84
CA CYS A 16 -15.18 -7.17 -8.42
C CYS A 16 -16.43 -6.33 -8.14
N LYS A 17 -17.40 -6.87 -7.39
CA LYS A 17 -18.61 -6.13 -7.00
C LYS A 17 -18.35 -4.98 -6.03
N ASN A 18 -17.30 -5.11 -5.21
CA ASN A 18 -17.05 -4.19 -4.10
C ASN A 18 -16.50 -2.84 -4.57
N ASN A 19 -15.61 -2.83 -5.57
CA ASN A 19 -15.05 -1.59 -6.13
C ASN A 19 -15.46 -1.34 -7.59
N GLY A 20 -16.19 -2.27 -8.23
CA GLY A 20 -16.63 -2.15 -9.62
C GLY A 20 -15.51 -2.29 -10.66
N LEU A 21 -14.28 -2.62 -10.25
CA LEU A 21 -13.12 -2.69 -11.14
C LEU A 21 -12.96 -4.09 -11.76
N THR A 22 -12.36 -4.12 -12.94
CA THR A 22 -11.99 -5.34 -13.64
C THR A 22 -10.59 -5.80 -13.23
N TYR A 23 -10.46 -7.11 -13.13
CA TYR A 23 -9.25 -7.87 -12.85
C TYR A 23 -9.11 -8.95 -13.93
N VAL A 24 -7.90 -9.43 -14.14
CA VAL A 24 -7.57 -10.53 -15.03
C VAL A 24 -7.04 -11.71 -14.23
N LEU A 25 -7.35 -12.93 -14.68
CA LEU A 25 -6.76 -14.14 -14.14
C LEU A 25 -5.29 -14.24 -14.59
N ASP A 26 -4.38 -14.48 -13.63
CA ASP A 26 -2.96 -14.73 -13.88
C ASP A 26 -2.69 -16.23 -13.75
N LEU A 27 -2.70 -16.92 -14.89
CA LEU A 27 -2.42 -18.35 -15.00
C LEU A 27 -0.95 -18.58 -15.39
N SER A 28 -0.36 -19.68 -14.91
CA SER A 28 0.99 -20.11 -15.31
C SER A 28 1.05 -20.73 -16.71
N GLN A 29 -0.11 -21.04 -17.29
CA GLN A 29 -0.29 -21.65 -18.61
C GLN A 29 -1.30 -20.82 -19.41
N ASP A 30 -1.34 -21.00 -20.73
CA ASP A 30 -2.22 -20.23 -21.62
C ASP A 30 -3.71 -20.53 -21.40
N GLU A 31 -4.03 -21.71 -20.87
CA GLU A 31 -5.40 -22.11 -20.52
C GLU A 31 -5.40 -23.11 -19.36
N ILE A 32 -6.50 -23.16 -18.62
CA ILE A 32 -6.72 -24.17 -17.59
C ILE A 32 -8.02 -24.92 -17.82
N LYS A 33 -7.97 -26.24 -17.64
CA LYS A 33 -9.13 -27.14 -17.72
C LYS A 33 -9.68 -27.35 -16.31
N PHE A 34 -10.88 -26.86 -16.06
CA PHE A 34 -11.59 -27.00 -14.81
C PHE A 34 -12.73 -28.00 -14.95
N SER A 35 -12.89 -28.91 -13.97
CA SER A 35 -13.99 -29.87 -13.97
C SER A 35 -15.10 -29.44 -13.03
N PHE A 36 -16.35 -29.56 -13.48
CA PHE A 36 -17.52 -29.25 -12.66
C PHE A 36 -17.85 -30.34 -11.64
N ASN A 37 -17.25 -31.53 -11.75
CA ASN A 37 -17.63 -32.71 -10.97
C ASN A 37 -17.13 -32.70 -9.50
N GLY A 38 -16.59 -31.56 -9.02
CA GLY A 38 -16.35 -31.31 -7.59
C GLY A 38 -15.28 -32.20 -6.93
N THR A 39 -14.55 -33.01 -7.69
CA THR A 39 -13.51 -33.92 -7.17
C THR A 39 -12.22 -33.19 -6.77
N ASN A 40 -12.02 -31.96 -7.23
CA ASN A 40 -10.92 -31.10 -6.83
C ASN A 40 -11.45 -30.03 -5.88
N ASN A 41 -10.79 -29.82 -4.73
CA ASN A 41 -11.10 -28.82 -3.68
C ASN A 41 -10.97 -27.35 -4.17
N GLY A 42 -11.65 -27.00 -5.26
CA GLY A 42 -11.48 -25.73 -5.96
C GLY A 42 -10.10 -25.60 -6.63
N LEU A 43 -9.95 -24.53 -7.39
CA LEU A 43 -8.69 -24.14 -8.02
C LEU A 43 -8.29 -22.76 -7.48
N ARG A 44 -7.06 -22.64 -7.00
CA ARG A 44 -6.51 -21.35 -6.54
C ARG A 44 -5.80 -20.67 -7.69
N LEU A 45 -6.29 -19.50 -8.07
CA LEU A 45 -5.76 -18.71 -9.18
C LEU A 45 -5.23 -17.37 -8.68
N GLY A 46 -4.17 -16.88 -9.32
CA GLY A 46 -3.72 -15.50 -9.15
C GLY A 46 -4.65 -14.55 -9.89
N ILE A 47 -4.83 -13.35 -9.33
CA ILE A 47 -5.59 -12.28 -9.99
C ILE A 47 -4.74 -11.01 -10.01
N ARG A 48 -4.82 -10.26 -11.10
CA ARG A 48 -4.19 -8.95 -11.25
C ARG A 48 -5.23 -7.92 -11.61
N GLN A 49 -5.15 -6.74 -11.01
CA GLN A 49 -6.09 -5.67 -11.33
C GLN A 49 -5.74 -5.08 -12.69
N GLY A 50 -6.72 -4.88 -13.56
CA GLY A 50 -6.54 -4.19 -14.82
C GLY A 50 -7.25 -4.84 -16.00
N VAL A 51 -6.98 -4.29 -17.18
CA VAL A 51 -7.42 -4.80 -18.48
C VAL A 51 -6.20 -4.86 -19.40
N ILE A 52 -6.11 -5.94 -20.18
CA ILE A 52 -5.05 -6.09 -21.19
C ILE A 52 -5.45 -5.28 -22.42
N GLU A 53 -4.56 -4.39 -22.81
CA GLU A 53 -4.65 -3.60 -24.03
C GLU A 53 -3.49 -3.98 -24.94
N SER A 54 -3.66 -3.80 -26.25
CA SER A 54 -2.61 -4.09 -27.21
C SER A 54 -2.49 -3.02 -28.28
N GLN A 55 -1.25 -2.79 -28.73
CA GLN A 55 -0.96 -1.87 -29.83
C GLN A 55 0.03 -2.52 -30.78
N THR A 56 -0.19 -2.29 -32.08
CA THR A 56 0.70 -2.81 -33.13
C THR A 56 1.48 -1.68 -33.76
N VAL A 57 2.79 -1.88 -33.89
CA VAL A 57 3.72 -0.98 -34.60
C VAL A 57 4.50 -1.77 -35.63
N THR A 58 4.93 -1.11 -36.71
CA THR A 58 5.69 -1.76 -37.79
C THR A 58 7.18 -1.45 -37.66
N ALA A 59 8.03 -2.47 -37.72
CA ALA A 59 9.48 -2.33 -37.61
C ALA A 59 10.09 -1.65 -38.84
N LYS A 60 11.00 -0.69 -38.64
CA LYS A 60 11.82 -0.09 -39.70
C LYS A 60 13.07 -0.91 -39.99
N GLY A 61 13.52 -1.71 -39.02
CA GLY A 61 14.70 -2.59 -39.14
C GLY A 61 16.02 -1.84 -38.93
N GLU A 62 16.00 -0.78 -38.13
CA GLU A 62 17.18 -0.01 -37.76
C GLU A 62 17.78 -0.51 -36.43
N ALA A 63 19.08 -0.31 -36.23
CA ALA A 63 19.73 -0.68 -34.98
C ALA A 63 19.30 0.26 -33.84
N ILE A 64 19.02 -0.28 -32.65
CA ILE A 64 18.52 0.48 -31.49
C ILE A 64 17.23 1.25 -31.84
N GLU A 65 16.35 0.57 -32.58
CA GLU A 65 15.03 1.11 -32.87
C GLU A 65 14.21 1.27 -31.57
N SER A 66 13.47 2.38 -31.48
CA SER A 66 12.61 2.65 -30.34
C SER A 66 11.21 3.06 -30.76
N PHE A 67 10.23 2.66 -29.96
CA PHE A 67 8.82 2.96 -30.16
C PHE A 67 8.22 3.48 -28.86
N SER A 68 7.48 4.57 -28.93
CA SER A 68 6.73 5.08 -27.79
C SER A 68 5.29 4.57 -27.89
N ILE A 69 4.90 3.74 -26.92
CA ILE A 69 3.55 3.19 -26.80
C ILE A 69 2.77 4.10 -25.87
N GLY A 70 1.89 4.91 -26.45
CA GLY A 70 1.05 5.83 -25.71
C GLY A 70 -0.03 5.10 -24.93
N SER A 71 -0.40 5.61 -23.75
CA SER A 71 -1.60 5.19 -23.04
C SER A 71 -2.64 6.32 -23.08
N PRO A 72 -3.94 6.04 -23.18
CA PRO A 72 -4.95 7.09 -23.03
C PRO A 72 -4.81 7.81 -21.67
N GLN A 73 -5.22 9.09 -21.61
CA GLN A 73 -5.12 9.88 -20.38
C GLN A 73 -5.80 9.16 -19.21
N ASN A 74 -5.13 9.15 -18.04
CA ASN A 74 -5.53 8.53 -16.76
C ASN A 74 -5.31 7.02 -16.60
N TYR A 75 -4.78 6.33 -17.61
CA TYR A 75 -4.48 4.90 -17.48
C TYR A 75 -2.98 4.66 -17.23
N TYR A 76 -2.68 3.86 -16.20
CA TYR A 76 -1.31 3.53 -15.82
C TYR A 76 -0.94 2.15 -16.34
N ILE A 77 0.12 2.07 -17.14
CA ILE A 77 0.67 0.80 -17.62
C ILE A 77 1.48 0.15 -16.50
N ASP A 78 1.22 -1.13 -16.22
CA ASP A 78 2.06 -1.94 -15.36
C ASP A 78 3.33 -2.38 -16.12
N ASN A 79 4.47 -1.79 -15.75
CA ASN A 79 5.77 -2.13 -16.34
C ASN A 79 6.17 -3.60 -16.14
N PHE A 80 5.62 -4.30 -15.14
CA PHE A 80 5.91 -5.72 -14.90
C PHE A 80 5.19 -6.64 -15.89
N MET A 81 4.09 -6.18 -16.47
CA MET A 81 3.24 -6.97 -17.36
C MET A 81 3.11 -6.30 -18.72
N VAL A 82 4.22 -6.34 -19.46
CA VAL A 82 4.26 -5.96 -20.86
C VAL A 82 4.92 -7.10 -21.64
N ASN A 83 4.19 -7.61 -22.63
CA ASN A 83 4.65 -8.66 -23.53
C ASN A 83 4.78 -8.07 -24.94
N VAL A 84 5.89 -8.37 -25.59
CA VAL A 84 6.14 -7.94 -26.98
C VAL A 84 6.24 -9.17 -27.85
N HIS A 85 5.42 -9.20 -28.90
CA HIS A 85 5.42 -10.22 -29.92
C HIS A 85 5.86 -9.60 -31.26
N VAL A 86 6.82 -10.21 -31.93
CA VAL A 86 7.27 -9.78 -33.26
C VAL A 86 6.92 -10.87 -34.26
N ASN A 87 6.06 -10.57 -35.24
CA ASN A 87 5.47 -11.53 -36.17
C ASN A 87 4.84 -12.75 -35.47
N GLY A 88 4.18 -12.51 -34.33
CA GLY A 88 3.51 -13.55 -33.53
C GLY A 88 4.44 -14.34 -32.59
N GLU A 89 5.74 -14.07 -32.57
CA GLU A 89 6.68 -14.72 -31.65
C GLU A 89 7.00 -13.82 -30.46
N ARG A 90 6.85 -14.35 -29.23
CA ARG A 90 7.15 -13.62 -28.00
C ARG A 90 8.66 -13.44 -27.81
N TRP A 91 9.09 -12.21 -27.62
CA TRP A 91 10.48 -11.88 -27.31
C TRP A 91 10.70 -11.82 -25.79
N THR A 92 11.96 -11.87 -25.35
CA THR A 92 12.35 -11.83 -23.93
C THR A 92 12.63 -10.40 -23.46
N LYS A 93 12.09 -10.04 -22.29
CA LYS A 93 12.31 -8.72 -21.68
C LYS A 93 13.62 -8.71 -20.88
N TYR A 94 14.42 -7.68 -21.08
CA TYR A 94 15.62 -7.38 -20.28
C TYR A 94 15.57 -5.97 -19.69
N ASP A 95 16.27 -5.77 -18.56
CA ASP A 95 16.34 -4.47 -17.87
C ASP A 95 17.36 -3.51 -18.49
N SER A 96 18.41 -4.06 -19.11
CA SER A 96 19.46 -3.33 -19.79
C SER A 96 19.76 -3.96 -21.15
N ILE A 97 20.09 -3.12 -22.13
CA ILE A 97 20.56 -3.58 -23.45
C ILE A 97 21.86 -4.39 -23.30
N ILE A 98 22.71 -4.06 -22.32
CA ILE A 98 24.01 -4.74 -22.12
C ILE A 98 23.83 -6.20 -21.71
N ASP A 99 22.73 -6.51 -21.02
CA ASP A 99 22.42 -7.86 -20.55
C ASP A 99 21.84 -8.75 -21.66
N MET A 100 21.51 -8.16 -22.82
CA MET A 100 20.96 -8.90 -23.96
C MET A 100 22.07 -9.67 -24.68
N PRO A 101 21.97 -11.02 -24.76
CA PRO A 101 22.92 -11.81 -25.51
C PRO A 101 22.90 -11.47 -27.00
N ARG A 102 24.01 -11.80 -27.67
CA ARG A 102 24.21 -11.46 -29.08
C ARG A 102 23.20 -12.19 -29.96
N GLY A 103 22.39 -11.43 -30.69
CA GLY A 103 21.40 -11.96 -31.63
C GLY A 103 20.18 -12.62 -30.96
N GLU A 104 20.02 -12.50 -29.64
CA GLU A 104 18.83 -13.01 -28.95
C GLU A 104 17.62 -12.11 -29.21
N LYS A 105 16.44 -12.71 -29.33
CA LYS A 105 15.16 -12.02 -29.51
C LYS A 105 14.75 -11.32 -28.21
N ALA A 106 15.39 -10.19 -27.95
CA ALA A 106 15.30 -9.45 -26.71
C ALA A 106 14.80 -8.02 -26.95
N TYR A 107 14.11 -7.47 -25.95
CA TYR A 107 13.70 -6.06 -25.91
C TYR A 107 13.86 -5.49 -24.50
N MET A 108 13.91 -4.16 -24.42
CA MET A 108 13.95 -3.41 -23.17
C MET A 108 12.78 -2.44 -23.12
N ILE A 109 12.18 -2.30 -21.94
CA ILE A 109 11.10 -1.36 -21.69
C ILE A 109 11.57 -0.31 -20.70
N LYS A 110 11.28 0.96 -21.00
CA LYS A 110 11.43 2.09 -20.07
C LYS A 110 10.12 2.86 -19.98
N THR A 111 9.95 3.61 -18.91
CA THR A 111 8.83 4.53 -18.78
C THR A 111 9.02 5.70 -19.72
N GLY A 112 8.00 6.00 -20.53
CA GLY A 112 8.04 7.12 -21.46
C GLY A 112 8.06 8.46 -20.75
N ILE A 113 8.65 9.48 -21.39
CA ILE A 113 8.78 10.83 -20.82
C ILE A 113 7.40 11.50 -20.63
N THR A 114 6.48 11.26 -21.58
CA THR A 114 5.16 11.91 -21.60
C THR A 114 4.08 11.01 -21.02
N SER A 115 3.95 9.79 -21.52
CA SER A 115 2.97 8.80 -21.09
C SER A 115 3.31 7.42 -21.64
N GLY A 116 2.94 6.37 -20.92
CA GLY A 116 3.08 4.99 -21.37
C GLY A 116 4.51 4.45 -21.27
N VAL A 117 4.91 3.64 -22.24
CA VAL A 117 6.19 2.91 -22.21
C VAL A 117 6.95 3.07 -23.52
N ASP A 118 8.26 3.26 -23.40
CA ASP A 118 9.18 3.26 -24.53
C ASP A 118 9.81 1.87 -24.66
N LEU A 119 9.62 1.27 -25.83
CA LEU A 119 10.16 -0.02 -26.23
C LEU A 119 11.46 0.19 -27.00
N PHE A 120 12.51 -0.53 -26.63
CA PHE A 120 13.82 -0.49 -27.29
C PHE A 120 14.23 -1.88 -27.76
N PHE A 121 14.78 -1.95 -28.97
CA PHE A 121 15.36 -3.15 -29.55
C PHE A 121 16.89 -3.11 -29.57
N GLY A 122 17.48 -4.26 -29.88
CA GLY A 122 18.92 -4.45 -29.95
C GLY A 122 19.59 -3.84 -31.19
N ASN A 123 20.90 -4.07 -31.30
CA ASN A 123 21.73 -3.63 -32.43
C ASN A 123 22.45 -4.77 -33.15
N GLY A 124 22.11 -6.03 -32.84
CA GLY A 124 22.73 -7.24 -33.39
C GLY A 124 23.93 -7.74 -32.58
N ASN A 125 24.66 -6.86 -31.90
CA ASN A 125 25.68 -7.26 -30.93
C ASN A 125 25.07 -7.50 -29.54
N TYR A 126 24.11 -6.65 -29.18
CA TYR A 126 23.28 -6.74 -27.99
C TYR A 126 21.83 -6.84 -28.44
N GLY A 127 21.25 -8.04 -28.35
CA GLY A 127 19.91 -8.34 -28.87
C GLY A 127 19.78 -8.32 -30.39
N ALA A 128 18.71 -8.90 -30.90
CA ALA A 128 18.36 -8.95 -32.32
C ALA A 128 17.68 -7.65 -32.78
N ILE A 129 17.85 -7.33 -34.06
CA ILE A 129 17.13 -6.24 -34.73
C ILE A 129 15.86 -6.85 -35.35
N PRO A 130 14.66 -6.31 -35.11
CA PRO A 130 13.45 -6.77 -35.77
C PRO A 130 13.57 -6.60 -37.29
N SER A 131 13.07 -7.56 -38.06
CA SER A 131 13.17 -7.51 -39.51
C SER A 131 12.32 -6.37 -40.06
N ARG A 132 12.83 -5.63 -41.06
CA ARG A 132 12.08 -4.53 -41.67
C ARG A 132 10.71 -5.01 -42.16
N GLY A 133 9.65 -4.32 -41.73
CA GLY A 133 8.26 -4.66 -42.05
C GLY A 133 7.63 -5.72 -41.15
N SER A 134 8.30 -6.17 -40.08
CA SER A 134 7.66 -7.07 -39.11
C SER A 134 6.62 -6.33 -38.26
N ASP A 135 5.53 -7.03 -37.95
CA ASP A 135 4.49 -6.54 -37.06
C ASP A 135 4.90 -6.77 -35.60
N ILE A 136 5.02 -5.69 -34.84
CA ILE A 136 5.35 -5.71 -33.42
C ILE A 136 4.07 -5.44 -32.64
N LEU A 137 3.53 -6.47 -31.99
CA LEU A 137 2.40 -6.38 -31.08
C LEU A 137 2.90 -6.21 -29.65
N VAL A 138 2.57 -5.08 -29.03
CA VAL A 138 2.85 -4.80 -27.63
C VAL A 138 1.57 -4.96 -26.83
N GLU A 139 1.51 -5.98 -25.98
CA GLU A 139 0.42 -6.21 -25.03
C GLU A 139 0.84 -5.71 -23.66
N TYR A 140 0.00 -4.91 -23.01
CA TYR A 140 0.31 -4.35 -21.71
C TYR A 140 -0.92 -4.30 -20.81
N LEU A 141 -0.70 -4.42 -19.51
CA LEU A 141 -1.76 -4.33 -18.51
C LEU A 141 -1.99 -2.87 -18.11
N VAL A 142 -3.23 -2.42 -18.25
CA VAL A 142 -3.68 -1.11 -17.79
C VAL A 142 -4.35 -1.24 -16.43
N THR A 143 -3.89 -0.46 -15.45
CA THR A 143 -4.30 -0.56 -14.04
C THR A 143 -4.82 0.78 -13.49
N GLU A 144 -5.58 0.69 -12.40
CA GLU A 144 -6.13 1.81 -11.64
C GLU A 144 -5.32 2.07 -10.34
N GLY A 145 -4.12 1.48 -10.24
CA GLY A 145 -3.19 1.66 -9.13
C GLY A 145 -3.83 1.38 -7.77
N ALA A 146 -3.89 2.40 -6.92
CA ALA A 146 -4.34 2.25 -5.53
C ALA A 146 -5.83 1.91 -5.38
N ASN A 147 -6.68 2.24 -6.36
CA ASN A 147 -8.11 1.96 -6.30
C ASN A 147 -8.42 0.45 -6.46
N GLY A 148 -7.46 -0.31 -7.00
CA GLY A 148 -7.53 -1.76 -7.12
C GLY A 148 -7.35 -2.52 -5.80
N ASN A 149 -6.98 -1.85 -4.71
CA ASN A 149 -6.77 -2.50 -3.42
C ASN A 149 -8.11 -2.70 -2.68
N LEU A 150 -8.29 -3.87 -2.07
CA LEU A 150 -9.42 -4.15 -1.20
C LEU A 150 -8.91 -4.36 0.23
N LYS A 151 -9.28 -3.46 1.14
CA LYS A 151 -8.93 -3.54 2.56
C LYS A 151 -10.16 -3.94 3.37
N THR A 152 -10.52 -5.22 3.31
CA THR A 152 -11.56 -5.79 4.19
C THR A 152 -11.04 -7.04 4.88
N ASN A 153 -11.41 -7.21 6.14
CA ASN A 153 -11.09 -8.41 6.92
C ASN A 153 -12.08 -9.54 6.60
N ASP A 154 -13.27 -9.17 6.12
CA ASP A 154 -14.32 -10.10 5.72
C ASP A 154 -14.10 -10.51 4.26
N LEU A 155 -13.20 -11.46 4.04
CA LEU A 155 -12.87 -11.95 2.70
C LEU A 155 -14.09 -12.52 1.95
N SER A 156 -15.07 -13.07 2.68
CA SER A 156 -16.34 -13.55 2.13
C SER A 156 -17.23 -12.44 1.56
N SER A 157 -17.00 -11.19 1.99
CA SER A 157 -17.71 -10.02 1.43
C SER A 157 -17.18 -9.63 0.05
N ILE A 158 -15.98 -10.08 -0.32
CA ILE A 158 -15.39 -9.80 -1.64
C ILE A 158 -15.94 -10.81 -2.64
N LYS A 159 -16.81 -10.32 -3.53
CA LYS A 159 -17.42 -11.12 -4.58
C LYS A 159 -16.90 -10.70 -5.95
N PHE A 160 -16.55 -11.69 -6.75
CA PHE A 160 -16.17 -11.52 -8.15
C PHE A 160 -17.21 -12.17 -9.06
N GLU A 161 -17.38 -11.62 -10.25
CA GLU A 161 -18.15 -12.20 -11.36
C GLU A 161 -17.26 -12.33 -12.57
N PHE A 162 -17.43 -13.38 -13.36
CA PHE A 162 -16.81 -13.48 -14.67
C PHE A 162 -17.46 -12.48 -15.63
N VAL A 163 -16.62 -11.78 -16.38
CA VAL A 163 -17.05 -10.95 -17.51
C VAL A 163 -16.95 -11.75 -18.80
N ASP A 164 -15.92 -12.58 -18.91
CA ASP A 164 -15.69 -13.44 -20.07
C ASP A 164 -16.30 -14.83 -19.86
N THR A 165 -16.73 -15.46 -20.95
CA THR A 165 -17.25 -16.83 -20.98
C THR A 165 -16.11 -17.84 -21.02
N GLY A 166 -16.37 -19.05 -20.53
CA GLY A 166 -15.48 -20.19 -20.72
C GLY A 166 -15.82 -20.95 -21.98
N PHE A 167 -14.93 -21.88 -22.38
CA PHE A 167 -15.14 -22.72 -23.54
C PHE A 167 -15.29 -24.19 -23.15
N SER A 168 -16.25 -24.87 -23.75
CA SER A 168 -16.35 -26.33 -23.73
C SER A 168 -15.14 -26.98 -24.42
N ILE A 169 -14.89 -28.26 -24.18
CA ILE A 169 -13.92 -29.05 -24.98
C ILE A 169 -14.32 -29.05 -26.48
N LEU A 170 -15.61 -28.87 -26.77
CA LEU A 170 -16.17 -28.79 -28.11
C LEU A 170 -16.13 -27.37 -28.71
N GLY A 171 -15.69 -26.37 -27.94
CA GLY A 171 -15.58 -24.97 -28.36
C GLY A 171 -16.83 -24.11 -28.11
N ASP A 172 -17.90 -24.67 -27.54
CA ASP A 172 -19.10 -23.90 -27.18
C ASP A 172 -18.83 -22.93 -26.02
N GLU A 173 -19.38 -21.72 -26.11
CA GLU A 173 -19.31 -20.72 -25.03
C GLU A 173 -20.23 -21.13 -23.86
N ILE A 174 -19.68 -21.07 -22.64
CA ILE A 174 -20.38 -21.38 -21.40
C ILE A 174 -20.28 -20.16 -20.47
N ASP A 175 -21.42 -19.70 -19.94
CA ASP A 175 -21.41 -18.70 -18.88
C ASP A 175 -20.88 -19.33 -17.58
N LEU A 176 -19.72 -18.86 -17.14
CA LEU A 176 -19.03 -19.38 -15.97
C LEU A 176 -19.76 -19.03 -14.66
N ASN A 177 -20.55 -17.95 -14.65
CA ASN A 177 -21.23 -17.48 -13.43
C ASN A 177 -22.35 -18.41 -12.97
N GLU A 178 -22.91 -19.22 -13.87
CA GLU A 178 -23.96 -20.18 -13.53
C GLU A 178 -23.43 -21.44 -12.82
N TYR A 179 -22.15 -21.78 -13.05
CA TYR A 179 -21.57 -23.06 -12.63
C TYR A 179 -20.41 -22.93 -11.65
N ILE A 180 -19.77 -21.75 -11.55
CA ILE A 180 -18.57 -21.53 -10.75
C ILE A 180 -18.81 -20.40 -9.74
N GLU A 181 -18.55 -20.70 -8.46
CA GLU A 181 -18.48 -19.68 -7.42
C GLU A 181 -17.01 -19.27 -7.17
N ILE A 182 -16.74 -17.97 -7.23
CA ILE A 182 -15.42 -17.42 -6.90
C ILE A 182 -15.41 -17.06 -5.41
N THR A 183 -14.52 -17.70 -4.65
CA THR A 183 -14.26 -17.34 -3.25
C THR A 183 -12.89 -16.67 -3.11
N THR A 184 -12.85 -15.57 -2.37
CA THR A 184 -11.62 -14.81 -2.17
C THR A 184 -10.84 -15.38 -0.99
N THR A 185 -9.62 -15.87 -1.25
CA THR A 185 -8.72 -16.35 -0.18
C THR A 185 -7.86 -15.25 0.41
N ASN A 186 -7.41 -14.30 -0.43
CA ASN A 186 -6.66 -13.12 -0.03
C ASN A 186 -7.18 -11.92 -0.84
N ALA A 187 -7.33 -10.78 -0.19
CA ALA A 187 -7.78 -9.57 -0.88
C ALA A 187 -6.66 -9.00 -1.78
N PRO A 188 -6.97 -8.50 -2.99
CA PRO A 188 -6.04 -7.75 -3.81
C PRO A 188 -5.39 -6.59 -3.05
N PHE A 189 -4.07 -6.53 -3.12
CA PHE A 189 -3.23 -5.51 -2.48
C PHE A 189 -2.05 -5.16 -3.39
N PHE A 190 -1.16 -4.25 -2.97
CA PHE A 190 0.02 -3.77 -3.71
C PHE A 190 -0.21 -2.77 -4.85
N GLY A 191 -1.45 -2.37 -5.15
CA GLY A 191 -1.70 -1.31 -6.12
C GLY A 191 -1.29 0.06 -5.58
N THR A 192 -0.49 0.83 -6.32
CA THR A 192 -0.17 2.22 -5.99
C THR A 192 -0.23 3.14 -7.19
N ASN A 193 -0.43 4.43 -6.92
CA ASN A 193 -0.41 5.45 -7.98
C ASN A 193 1.03 5.81 -8.30
N SER A 194 1.26 6.28 -9.54
CA SER A 194 2.56 6.76 -10.02
C SER A 194 3.26 7.67 -9.02
N GLU A 195 4.60 7.63 -9.01
CA GLU A 195 5.41 8.49 -8.15
C GLU A 195 5.11 9.97 -8.40
N ASP A 196 5.07 10.76 -7.32
CA ASP A 196 5.01 12.22 -7.46
C ASP A 196 6.41 12.78 -7.74
N SER A 197 6.47 13.84 -8.54
CA SER A 197 7.70 14.57 -8.87
C SER A 197 8.54 14.95 -7.66
N LYS A 198 7.90 15.31 -6.53
CA LYS A 198 8.59 15.63 -5.27
C LYS A 198 9.26 14.39 -4.67
N LEU A 199 8.57 13.25 -4.70
CA LEU A 199 9.11 11.98 -4.23
C LEU A 199 10.26 11.51 -5.13
N THR A 200 10.09 11.57 -6.45
CA THR A 200 11.14 11.20 -7.41
C THR A 200 12.39 12.06 -7.22
N ARG A 201 12.24 13.38 -6.99
CA ARG A 201 13.37 14.27 -6.68
C ARG A 201 14.13 13.86 -5.42
N LEU A 202 13.43 13.34 -4.41
CA LEU A 202 14.04 12.87 -3.17
C LEU A 202 14.76 11.52 -3.35
N LEU A 203 14.21 10.62 -4.15
CA LEU A 203 14.71 9.26 -4.34
C LEU A 203 15.81 9.16 -5.40
N ALA A 204 15.75 9.97 -6.47
CA ALA A 204 16.68 9.88 -7.60
C ALA A 204 18.17 9.95 -7.20
N PRO A 205 18.60 10.84 -6.28
CA PRO A 205 20.01 10.90 -5.86
C PRO A 205 20.47 9.69 -5.05
N ARG A 206 19.55 9.00 -4.36
CA ARG A 206 19.86 7.86 -3.48
C ARG A 206 19.79 6.52 -4.21
N GLN A 207 19.49 6.52 -5.51
CA GLN A 207 19.43 5.29 -6.30
C GLN A 207 20.82 4.62 -6.38
N SER A 208 20.85 3.31 -6.15
CA SER A 208 22.08 2.52 -6.27
C SER A 208 22.63 2.57 -7.69
N LYS A 209 23.91 2.92 -7.82
CA LYS A 209 24.64 2.90 -9.11
C LYS A 209 25.01 1.50 -9.56
N SER A 210 25.09 0.55 -8.63
CA SER A 210 25.48 -0.84 -8.89
C SER A 210 24.29 -1.77 -9.13
N PHE A 211 23.06 -1.23 -9.11
CA PHE A 211 21.81 -2.00 -9.22
C PHE A 211 21.67 -3.14 -8.18
N ALA A 212 22.46 -3.08 -7.11
CA ALA A 212 22.45 -4.05 -6.02
C ALA A 212 22.01 -3.40 -4.69
N LEU A 213 21.29 -4.18 -3.89
CA LEU A 213 20.85 -3.89 -2.52
C LEU A 213 21.96 -4.29 -1.56
N VAL A 214 22.84 -3.34 -1.27
CA VAL A 214 23.99 -3.53 -0.38
C VAL A 214 23.74 -2.85 0.96
N ASN A 215 23.38 -1.57 0.90
CA ASN A 215 23.21 -0.74 2.07
C ASN A 215 21.74 -0.69 2.50
N VAL A 216 21.54 -0.39 3.78
CA VAL A 216 20.25 -0.09 4.40
C VAL A 216 19.46 0.96 3.59
N ASP A 217 20.14 2.02 3.14
CA ASP A 217 19.55 3.06 2.30
C ASP A 217 18.94 2.54 1.00
N HIS A 218 19.54 1.49 0.40
CA HIS A 218 19.03 0.94 -0.86
C HIS A 218 17.70 0.23 -0.63
N TYR A 219 17.58 -0.53 0.47
CA TYR A 219 16.34 -1.15 0.88
C TYR A 219 15.26 -0.10 1.19
N GLU A 220 15.62 0.95 1.93
CA GLU A 220 14.72 2.07 2.23
C GLU A 220 14.19 2.70 0.94
N ASN A 221 15.05 2.95 -0.05
CA ASN A 221 14.64 3.55 -1.32
C ASN A 221 13.69 2.67 -2.13
N ILE A 222 13.95 1.37 -2.24
CA ILE A 222 13.04 0.45 -2.95
C ILE A 222 11.67 0.43 -2.27
N LEU A 223 11.64 0.37 -0.93
CA LEU A 223 10.39 0.36 -0.17
C LEU A 223 9.65 1.70 -0.28
N ARG A 224 10.37 2.82 -0.37
CA ARG A 224 9.76 4.14 -0.61
C ARG A 224 9.17 4.27 -2.01
N LYS A 225 9.79 3.68 -3.03
CA LYS A 225 9.24 3.62 -4.40
C LYS A 225 7.90 2.90 -4.46
N LEU A 226 7.69 1.89 -3.61
CA LEU A 226 6.42 1.17 -3.55
C LEU A 226 5.26 2.05 -3.10
N LYS A 227 5.48 3.12 -2.32
CA LYS A 227 4.44 4.02 -1.77
C LYS A 227 3.32 3.29 -0.99
N LEU A 228 3.60 2.08 -0.50
CA LEU A 228 2.66 1.28 0.28
C LEU A 228 2.72 1.53 1.78
N PHE A 229 3.81 2.14 2.24
CA PHE A 229 4.13 2.29 3.65
C PHE A 229 4.16 3.77 4.04
N SER A 230 3.61 4.09 5.21
CA SER A 230 3.73 5.42 5.82
C SER A 230 5.08 5.57 6.51
N ILE A 231 5.48 4.54 7.26
CA ILE A 231 6.73 4.47 8.01
C ILE A 231 7.55 3.29 7.47
N ILE A 232 8.79 3.60 7.13
CA ILE A 232 9.79 2.64 6.67
C ILE A 232 11.02 2.86 7.52
N ASN A 233 11.43 1.82 8.23
CA ASN A 233 12.68 1.79 8.95
C ASN A 233 13.39 0.47 8.66
N VAL A 234 14.66 0.57 8.34
CA VAL A 234 15.51 -0.55 7.95
C VAL A 234 16.73 -0.47 8.85
N ALA A 235 17.04 -1.56 9.54
CA ALA A 235 18.27 -1.68 10.32
C ALA A 235 18.89 -3.05 10.09
N LEU A 236 20.18 -3.14 10.38
CA LEU A 236 20.84 -4.43 10.54
C LEU A 236 20.46 -4.98 11.91
N ASP A 237 20.33 -6.30 12.00
CA ASP A 237 20.13 -6.94 13.29
C ASP A 237 21.37 -6.75 14.18
N GLU A 238 21.14 -6.57 15.47
CA GLU A 238 22.21 -6.37 16.46
C GLU A 238 22.96 -7.68 16.74
N VAL A 239 22.27 -8.82 16.57
CA VAL A 239 22.81 -10.16 16.84
C VAL A 239 23.48 -10.74 15.60
N ASP A 240 22.83 -10.65 14.43
CA ASP A 240 23.37 -11.14 13.16
C ASP A 240 23.50 -10.02 12.11
N PRO A 241 24.73 -9.56 11.78
CA PRO A 241 24.94 -8.48 10.82
C PRO A 241 24.55 -8.85 9.37
N ARG A 242 24.22 -10.12 9.08
CA ARG A 242 23.71 -10.55 7.77
C ARG A 242 22.19 -10.40 7.65
N MET A 243 21.50 -10.22 8.77
CA MET A 243 20.06 -10.05 8.83
C MET A 243 19.70 -8.57 8.72
N VAL A 244 18.84 -8.26 7.76
CA VAL A 244 18.27 -6.93 7.55
C VAL A 244 16.84 -6.95 8.08
N ASN A 245 16.60 -6.16 9.11
CA ASN A 245 15.31 -6.01 9.77
C ASN A 245 14.52 -4.85 9.13
N LEU A 246 13.38 -5.18 8.55
CA LEU A 246 12.42 -4.23 7.98
C LEU A 246 11.27 -3.99 8.96
N PHE A 247 11.17 -2.76 9.43
CA PHE A 247 10.01 -2.28 10.19
C PHE A 247 9.14 -1.43 9.27
N LEU A 248 7.96 -1.94 8.95
CA LEU A 248 7.09 -1.40 7.91
C LEU A 248 5.67 -1.26 8.41
N ILE A 249 5.13 -0.05 8.32
CA ILE A 249 3.75 0.25 8.66
C ILE A 249 3.00 0.61 7.38
N PRO A 250 1.93 -0.12 7.03
CA PRO A 250 1.10 0.19 5.87
C PRO A 250 0.55 1.62 5.91
N ASP A 251 0.44 2.22 4.75
CA ASP A 251 -0.22 3.51 4.62
C ASP A 251 -1.74 3.37 4.83
N ILE A 252 -2.22 4.02 5.88
CA ILE A 252 -3.63 4.03 6.30
C ILE A 252 -4.44 5.20 5.75
N ARG A 253 -3.82 6.15 5.01
CA ARG A 253 -4.50 7.35 4.49
C ARG A 253 -5.71 7.05 3.63
N LYS A 254 -5.68 5.94 2.88
CA LYS A 254 -6.80 5.49 2.03
C LYS A 254 -7.68 4.43 2.69
N THR A 255 -7.41 4.08 3.95
CA THR A 255 -8.19 3.08 4.68
C THR A 255 -9.46 3.69 5.29
N PHE A 256 -9.40 4.96 5.69
CA PHE A 256 -10.48 5.63 6.40
C PHE A 256 -11.18 6.64 5.49
N SER A 257 -12.51 6.61 5.50
CA SER A 257 -13.32 7.64 4.82
C SER A 257 -13.46 8.88 5.67
N VAL A 258 -13.50 8.71 7.00
CA VAL A 258 -13.53 9.79 7.99
C VAL A 258 -12.32 9.65 8.91
N ALA A 259 -11.62 10.75 9.17
CA ALA A 259 -10.42 10.73 10.00
C ALA A 259 -10.66 10.24 11.44
N GLN A 260 -11.87 10.43 11.97
CA GLN A 260 -12.28 9.94 13.30
C GLN A 260 -12.27 8.42 13.42
N ASP A 261 -12.44 7.71 12.30
CA ASP A 261 -12.44 6.24 12.29
C ASP A 261 -11.10 5.66 12.70
N TYR A 262 -10.02 6.45 12.61
CA TYR A 262 -8.68 6.10 13.11
C TYR A 262 -8.74 5.60 14.56
N PHE A 263 -9.50 6.30 15.42
CA PHE A 263 -9.57 6.01 16.85
C PHE A 263 -10.37 4.75 17.19
N ASN A 264 -11.23 4.31 16.25
CA ASN A 264 -12.06 3.12 16.40
C ASN A 264 -11.46 1.89 15.68
N ALA A 265 -10.42 2.10 14.85
CA ALA A 265 -9.82 1.06 14.03
C ALA A 265 -9.18 -0.06 14.87
N GLY A 266 -9.30 -1.31 14.41
CA GLY A 266 -8.58 -2.45 14.99
C GLY A 266 -7.07 -2.37 14.77
N LEU A 267 -6.28 -2.99 15.66
CA LEU A 267 -4.81 -3.01 15.59
C LEU A 267 -4.29 -3.72 14.32
N ASP A 268 -5.07 -4.68 13.83
CA ASP A 268 -4.86 -5.42 12.58
C ASP A 268 -4.76 -4.50 11.36
N ARG A 269 -5.43 -3.35 11.37
CA ARG A 269 -5.38 -2.37 10.26
C ARG A 269 -4.03 -1.66 10.13
N PHE A 270 -3.24 -1.65 11.21
CA PHE A 270 -1.92 -1.03 11.26
C PHE A 270 -0.78 -2.03 11.03
N MET A 271 -1.10 -3.31 10.92
CA MET A 271 -0.15 -4.40 10.70
C MET A 271 -0.35 -5.01 9.32
N MET A 272 0.71 -5.62 8.78
CA MET A 272 0.60 -6.41 7.56
C MET A 272 0.17 -7.83 7.88
N THR A 273 -0.65 -8.41 7.00
CA THR A 273 -0.94 -9.84 7.05
C THR A 273 0.29 -10.64 6.62
N ASP A 274 0.40 -11.89 7.06
CA ASP A 274 1.53 -12.75 6.69
C ASP A 274 1.60 -12.99 5.18
N TYR A 275 0.45 -13.01 4.49
CA TYR A 275 0.40 -13.05 3.04
C TYR A 275 1.08 -11.81 2.41
N GLN A 276 0.77 -10.60 2.90
CA GLN A 276 1.39 -9.37 2.43
C GLN A 276 2.90 -9.36 2.68
N LYS A 277 3.36 -9.82 3.85
CA LYS A 277 4.78 -9.96 4.17
C LYS A 277 5.48 -10.89 3.18
N ASN A 278 4.90 -12.06 2.92
CA ASN A 278 5.48 -13.03 2.00
C ASN A 278 5.53 -12.50 0.56
N GLN A 279 4.50 -11.79 0.11
CA GLN A 279 4.51 -11.15 -1.21
C GLN A 279 5.58 -10.06 -1.32
N LEU A 280 5.78 -9.25 -0.27
CA LEU A 280 6.84 -8.25 -0.25
C LEU A 280 8.23 -8.89 -0.28
N LEU A 281 8.44 -9.98 0.46
CA LEU A 281 9.71 -10.73 0.44
C LEU A 281 9.96 -11.31 -0.96
N GLN A 282 8.95 -11.93 -1.57
CA GLN A 282 9.05 -12.43 -2.95
C GLN A 282 9.35 -11.30 -3.95
N TYR A 283 8.78 -10.12 -3.76
CA TYR A 283 9.08 -8.96 -4.59
C TYR A 283 10.55 -8.54 -4.47
N ILE A 284 11.09 -8.48 -3.24
CA ILE A 284 12.50 -8.14 -3.00
C ILE A 284 13.43 -9.20 -3.61
N GLU A 285 13.09 -10.49 -3.52
CA GLU A 285 13.87 -11.57 -4.14
C GLU A 285 13.83 -11.53 -5.66
N LYS A 286 12.63 -11.36 -6.26
CA LYS A 286 12.46 -11.25 -7.71
C LYS A 286 13.11 -10.02 -8.31
N SER A 287 13.39 -8.98 -7.50
CA SER A 287 14.11 -7.81 -7.98
C SER A 287 15.53 -8.14 -8.49
N GLY A 288 16.10 -9.29 -8.11
CA GLY A 288 17.44 -9.71 -8.54
C GLY A 288 18.59 -8.88 -7.93
N SER A 289 18.28 -7.83 -7.19
CA SER A 289 19.26 -6.92 -6.59
C SER A 289 19.71 -7.33 -5.19
N LYS A 290 19.02 -8.26 -4.51
CA LYS A 290 19.35 -8.74 -3.16
C LYS A 290 20.66 -9.55 -3.18
N MET A 291 21.55 -9.31 -2.21
CA MET A 291 22.73 -10.16 -2.04
C MET A 291 22.35 -11.55 -1.53
N ILE A 292 23.01 -12.58 -2.06
CA ILE A 292 22.79 -13.98 -1.66
C ILE A 292 23.15 -14.21 -0.17
N SER A 293 24.12 -13.46 0.36
CA SER A 293 24.62 -13.62 1.73
C SER A 293 23.82 -12.90 2.81
N THR A 294 22.86 -12.05 2.42
CA THR A 294 22.05 -11.26 3.35
C THR A 294 20.64 -11.79 3.36
N ASP A 295 20.03 -11.89 4.53
CA ASP A 295 18.65 -12.27 4.68
C ASP A 295 17.81 -11.10 5.19
N VAL A 296 16.54 -11.09 4.80
CA VAL A 296 15.63 -9.97 5.05
C VAL A 296 14.46 -10.50 5.85
N GLN A 297 14.20 -9.88 6.99
CA GLN A 297 13.09 -10.21 7.86
C GLN A 297 12.21 -8.98 8.09
N ILE A 298 10.90 -9.18 8.02
CA ILE A 298 9.93 -8.14 8.37
C ILE A 298 9.54 -8.31 9.84
N ILE A 299 9.75 -7.27 10.64
CA ILE A 299 9.43 -7.25 12.07
C ILE A 299 8.05 -6.63 12.28
N ASP A 300 7.22 -7.31 13.07
CA ASP A 300 5.92 -6.78 13.48
C ASP A 300 6.04 -5.65 14.51
N PRO A 301 5.23 -4.59 14.38
CA PRO A 301 5.23 -3.49 15.32
C PRO A 301 4.59 -3.88 16.66
N ILE A 302 5.20 -3.42 17.76
CA ILE A 302 4.63 -3.55 19.09
C ILE A 302 3.76 -2.32 19.36
N PRO A 303 2.43 -2.45 19.47
CA PRO A 303 1.57 -1.31 19.71
C PRO A 303 1.80 -0.74 21.12
N SER A 304 2.13 0.54 21.17
CA SER A 304 2.20 1.35 22.40
C SER A 304 0.97 2.26 22.44
N GLU A 305 0.10 2.04 23.42
CA GLU A 305 -1.18 2.73 23.57
C GLU A 305 -1.03 4.03 24.36
N TYR A 306 -1.55 5.13 23.80
CA TYR A 306 -1.56 6.45 24.41
C TYR A 306 -2.98 7.03 24.40
N VAL A 307 -3.29 7.84 25.42
CA VAL A 307 -4.53 8.61 25.52
C VAL A 307 -4.22 10.09 25.57
N ILE A 308 -5.02 10.90 24.87
CA ILE A 308 -4.87 12.36 24.82
C ILE A 308 -6.01 13.01 25.59
N ASN A 309 -5.68 13.68 26.69
CA ASN A 309 -6.62 14.49 27.46
C ASN A 309 -6.41 15.97 27.11
N THR A 310 -7.43 16.57 26.50
CA THR A 310 -7.41 17.96 26.02
C THR A 310 -8.38 18.80 26.85
N SER A 311 -7.88 19.89 27.40
CA SER A 311 -8.69 20.95 28.01
C SER A 311 -8.71 22.16 27.09
N ILE A 312 -9.90 22.66 26.75
CA ILE A 312 -10.07 23.83 25.89
C ILE A 312 -10.87 24.94 26.57
N ILE A 313 -10.56 26.18 26.21
CA ILE A 313 -11.42 27.34 26.39
C ILE A 313 -12.02 27.65 25.02
N ALA A 314 -13.35 27.63 24.94
CA ALA A 314 -14.07 27.79 23.69
C ALA A 314 -14.69 29.19 23.59
N PHE A 315 -14.89 29.67 22.37
CA PHE A 315 -15.69 30.85 22.10
C PHE A 315 -17.18 30.49 22.04
N ASP A 316 -18.04 31.47 22.32
CA ASP A 316 -19.50 31.34 22.30
C ASP A 316 -20.12 31.32 20.88
N ASP A 317 -19.30 31.52 19.84
CA ASP A 317 -19.74 31.64 18.45
C ASP A 317 -20.01 30.29 17.76
N VAL A 318 -19.41 29.22 18.24
CA VAL A 318 -19.52 27.87 17.67
C VAL A 318 -20.04 26.89 18.72
N SER A 319 -20.90 25.95 18.32
CA SER A 319 -21.40 24.94 19.26
C SER A 319 -20.28 23.98 19.69
N THR A 320 -20.36 23.56 20.94
CA THR A 320 -19.36 22.68 21.57
C THR A 320 -19.20 21.33 20.87
N ASP A 321 -20.27 20.81 20.28
CA ASP A 321 -20.25 19.54 19.54
C ASP A 321 -19.50 19.65 18.21
N ILE A 322 -19.62 20.79 17.51
CA ILE A 322 -18.87 21.06 16.28
C ILE A 322 -17.39 21.17 16.60
N ILE A 323 -17.03 21.91 17.65
CA ILE A 323 -15.64 22.05 18.10
C ILE A 323 -15.04 20.67 18.42
N LYS A 324 -15.76 19.83 19.19
CA LYS A 324 -15.29 18.48 19.51
C LYS A 324 -15.07 17.62 18.26
N ARG A 325 -16.02 17.64 17.32
CA ARG A 325 -15.93 16.87 16.07
C ARG A 325 -14.75 17.33 15.21
N ASP A 326 -14.55 18.63 15.11
CA ASP A 326 -13.50 19.20 14.26
C ASP A 326 -12.11 18.96 14.88
N ILE A 327 -11.97 19.02 16.20
CA ILE A 327 -10.76 18.59 16.91
C ILE A 327 -10.46 17.11 16.64
N LEU A 328 -11.46 16.23 16.76
CA LEU A 328 -11.27 14.79 16.50
C LEU A 328 -10.87 14.52 15.04
N ASN A 329 -11.45 15.25 14.09
CA ASN A 329 -11.08 15.15 12.68
C ASN A 329 -9.62 15.57 12.47
N ASN A 330 -9.23 16.76 12.94
CA ASN A 330 -7.89 17.29 12.73
C ASN A 330 -6.81 16.43 13.41
N LEU A 331 -7.08 15.93 14.63
CA LEU A 331 -6.18 14.99 15.30
C LEU A 331 -6.10 13.66 14.56
N GLY A 332 -7.23 13.11 14.10
CA GLY A 332 -7.26 11.89 13.30
C GLY A 332 -6.44 12.04 12.01
N GLU A 333 -6.60 13.16 11.30
CA GLU A 333 -5.83 13.46 10.08
C GLU A 333 -4.34 13.55 10.37
N TYR A 334 -3.95 14.19 11.47
CA TYR A 334 -2.55 14.27 11.89
C TYR A 334 -1.94 12.88 12.06
N PHE A 335 -2.58 11.99 12.84
CA PHE A 335 -2.04 10.65 13.08
C PHE A 335 -2.06 9.77 11.84
N ILE A 336 -3.05 9.95 10.95
CA ILE A 336 -3.12 9.25 9.67
C ILE A 336 -1.97 9.67 8.73
N GLN A 337 -1.59 10.95 8.72
CA GLN A 337 -0.56 11.49 7.84
C GLN A 337 0.85 11.47 8.45
N ASN A 338 0.96 11.26 9.76
CA ASN A 338 2.23 11.35 10.45
C ASN A 338 3.21 10.27 9.97
N THR A 339 4.38 10.71 9.51
CA THR A 339 5.51 9.85 9.12
C THR A 339 6.61 9.81 10.17
N ARG A 340 6.52 10.64 11.22
CA ARG A 340 7.49 10.68 12.31
C ARG A 340 7.15 9.59 13.32
N PHE A 341 8.07 8.65 13.52
CA PHE A 341 7.87 7.55 14.46
C PHE A 341 8.67 7.70 15.76
N THR A 342 9.75 8.47 15.79
CA THR A 342 10.65 8.56 16.96
C THR A 342 10.10 9.47 18.06
N ARG A 343 9.50 10.59 17.68
CA ARG A 343 8.94 11.58 18.60
C ARG A 343 7.71 12.24 18.01
N ILE A 344 6.64 12.32 18.80
CA ILE A 344 5.45 13.11 18.48
C ILE A 344 5.37 14.25 19.50
N PRO A 345 5.70 15.48 19.08
CA PRO A 345 5.72 16.61 19.99
C PRO A 345 4.30 17.09 20.30
N LYS A 346 4.04 17.36 21.57
CA LYS A 346 2.78 17.91 22.06
C LYS A 346 2.50 19.29 21.46
N SER A 347 3.53 20.07 21.13
CA SER A 347 3.40 21.39 20.51
C SER A 347 2.74 21.33 19.13
N ASP A 348 3.04 20.30 18.31
CA ASP A 348 2.40 20.11 17.01
C ASP A 348 0.89 19.85 17.21
N LEU A 349 0.53 19.05 18.22
CA LEU A 349 -0.88 18.77 18.55
C LEU A 349 -1.62 20.02 19.04
N ILE A 350 -0.99 20.84 19.90
CA ILE A 350 -1.59 22.10 20.39
C ILE A 350 -1.92 23.01 19.22
N LYS A 351 -0.97 23.21 18.30
CA LYS A 351 -1.15 24.06 17.12
C LYS A 351 -2.36 23.63 16.28
N ILE A 352 -2.52 22.33 16.06
CA ILE A 352 -3.61 21.78 15.24
C ILE A 352 -4.97 22.01 15.89
N ILE A 353 -5.04 21.96 17.22
CA ILE A 353 -6.28 22.23 17.97
C ILE A 353 -6.57 23.74 18.05
N GLU A 354 -5.54 24.58 18.19
CA GLU A 354 -5.69 26.05 18.18
C GLU A 354 -6.18 26.60 16.82
N GLU A 355 -5.83 25.94 15.71
CA GLU A 355 -6.32 26.31 14.38
C GLU A 355 -7.83 26.02 14.16
N VAL A 356 -8.48 25.30 15.08
CA VAL A 356 -9.92 25.00 15.00
C VAL A 356 -10.75 26.25 15.33
N ASN A 357 -11.74 26.54 14.47
CA ASN A 357 -12.66 27.66 14.67
C ASN A 357 -13.44 27.51 15.98
N GLY A 358 -13.36 28.52 16.84
CA GLY A 358 -14.06 28.53 18.14
C GLY A 358 -13.19 28.07 19.32
N VAL A 359 -11.91 27.79 19.11
CA VAL A 359 -10.95 27.53 20.19
C VAL A 359 -10.14 28.80 20.49
N ASP A 360 -10.02 29.15 21.77
CA ASP A 360 -9.18 30.28 22.23
C ASP A 360 -7.85 29.78 22.80
N SER A 361 -7.92 28.84 23.75
CA SER A 361 -6.75 28.29 24.44
C SER A 361 -6.86 26.78 24.61
N VAL A 362 -5.72 26.09 24.51
CA VAL A 362 -5.62 24.63 24.56
C VAL A 362 -4.56 24.19 25.56
N SER A 363 -4.88 23.17 26.36
CA SER A 363 -3.92 22.43 27.16
C SER A 363 -4.08 20.93 26.93
N ILE A 364 -3.02 20.28 26.47
CA ILE A 364 -2.99 18.84 26.22
C ILE A 364 -2.20 18.11 27.32
N ASN A 365 -2.67 16.94 27.73
CA ASN A 365 -1.96 16.01 28.60
C ASN A 365 -2.02 14.61 27.99
N ILE A 366 -0.87 14.01 27.69
CA ILE A 366 -0.78 12.67 27.12
C ILE A 366 -0.52 11.67 28.25
N ILE A 367 -1.19 10.52 28.20
CA ILE A 367 -1.03 9.42 29.16
C ILE A 367 -0.61 8.18 28.39
N SER A 368 0.46 7.52 28.85
CA SER A 368 0.98 6.27 28.28
C SER A 368 0.57 5.08 29.13
N LYS A 369 0.09 4.01 28.51
CA LYS A 369 -0.22 2.75 29.21
C LYS A 369 0.99 2.18 29.94
N LYS A 370 2.17 2.22 29.31
CA LYS A 370 3.41 1.71 29.90
C LYS A 370 3.79 2.49 31.14
N ASN A 371 3.67 3.83 31.07
CA ASN A 371 3.95 4.67 32.22
C ASN A 371 2.99 4.36 33.40
N GLU A 372 1.70 4.23 33.14
CA GLU A 372 0.72 3.91 34.19
C GLU A 372 0.99 2.55 34.84
N LEU A 373 1.29 1.51 34.05
CA LEU A 373 1.63 0.19 34.58
C LEU A 373 2.90 0.23 35.46
N SER A 374 3.94 0.94 35.02
CA SER A 374 5.19 1.07 35.78
C SER A 374 5.00 1.86 37.07
N LYS A 375 4.17 2.91 37.05
CA LYS A 375 3.92 3.77 38.22
C LYS A 375 2.98 3.14 39.25
N ILE A 376 2.08 2.24 38.82
CA ILE A 376 1.31 1.38 39.73
C ILE A 376 2.25 0.48 40.54
N GLN A 377 3.29 -0.06 39.90
CA GLN A 377 4.27 -0.92 40.58
C GLN A 377 5.23 -0.10 41.44
N ASN A 378 5.71 1.04 40.93
CA ASN A 378 6.68 1.92 41.59
C ASN A 378 6.34 3.41 41.33
N PRO A 379 5.75 4.13 42.30
CA PRO A 379 5.36 5.53 42.11
C PRO A 379 6.50 6.50 41.73
N SER A 380 7.73 6.17 42.12
CA SER A 380 8.94 6.96 41.85
C SER A 380 9.72 6.54 40.59
N ALA A 381 9.20 5.61 39.79
CA ALA A 381 9.85 5.21 38.54
C ALA A 381 9.96 6.40 37.56
N PRO A 382 10.98 6.45 36.67
CA PRO A 382 11.02 7.43 35.59
C PRO A 382 9.83 7.24 34.64
N ASP A 383 9.42 8.29 33.95
CA ASP A 383 8.35 8.20 32.97
C ASP A 383 8.81 7.39 31.76
N ILE A 384 8.00 6.41 31.34
CA ILE A 384 8.31 5.51 30.23
C ILE A 384 7.39 5.82 29.04
N GLY A 385 7.99 6.10 27.89
CA GLY A 385 7.30 6.45 26.64
C GLY A 385 6.81 7.90 26.57
N LEU A 386 7.16 8.73 27.55
CA LEU A 386 6.92 10.17 27.58
C LEU A 386 8.20 10.89 28.00
N ASP A 387 8.43 12.08 27.45
CA ASP A 387 9.54 12.95 27.85
C ASP A 387 9.14 13.95 28.94
N GLU A 388 10.10 14.76 29.40
CA GLU A 388 9.86 15.81 30.43
C GLU A 388 8.85 16.88 29.99
N PHE A 389 8.62 17.05 28.68
CA PHE A 389 7.65 17.97 28.09
C PHE A 389 6.30 17.31 27.77
N ASN A 390 6.14 16.02 28.11
CA ASN A 390 4.99 15.19 27.77
C ASN A 390 4.79 14.99 26.25
N ASP A 391 5.91 14.88 25.52
CA ASP A 391 5.97 14.39 24.15
C ASP A 391 6.03 12.86 24.14
N ILE A 392 5.42 12.25 23.13
CA ILE A 392 5.49 10.80 22.97
C ILE A 392 6.88 10.44 22.44
N ILE A 393 7.59 9.59 23.17
CA ILE A 393 8.84 8.94 22.74
C ILE A 393 8.55 7.46 22.49
N VAL A 394 9.08 6.97 21.39
CA VAL A 394 8.84 5.62 20.89
C VAL A 394 10.16 4.92 20.63
N GLU A 395 10.24 3.66 21.02
CA GLU A 395 11.40 2.81 20.73
C GLU A 395 11.39 2.28 19.28
N TYR A 396 12.51 1.73 18.82
CA TYR A 396 12.71 1.30 17.43
C TYR A 396 11.64 0.33 16.89
N ARG A 397 11.06 -0.52 17.76
CA ARG A 397 10.05 -1.54 17.38
C ARG A 397 8.62 -1.16 17.77
N GLU A 398 8.43 0.01 18.36
CA GLU A 398 7.14 0.42 18.88
C GLU A 398 6.38 1.26 17.87
N LEU A 399 5.05 1.10 17.88
CA LEU A 399 4.14 1.93 17.10
C LEU A 399 3.25 2.70 18.07
N PRO A 400 3.34 4.05 18.13
CA PRO A 400 2.46 4.85 18.95
C PRO A 400 1.07 4.86 18.33
N ILE A 401 0.09 4.38 19.09
CA ILE A 401 -1.31 4.38 18.67
C ILE A 401 -2.11 5.11 19.73
N ILE A 402 -2.94 6.06 19.28
CA ILE A 402 -3.85 6.76 20.19
C ILE A 402 -5.08 5.86 20.39
N ARG A 403 -5.05 5.10 21.48
CA ARG A 403 -6.09 4.15 21.84
C ARG A 403 -6.20 4.02 23.36
N GLY A 404 -7.43 3.94 23.86
CA GLY A 404 -7.69 3.45 25.21
C GLY A 404 -7.62 1.91 25.28
N GLY A 405 -8.26 1.33 26.28
CA GLY A 405 -8.20 -0.10 26.61
C GLY A 405 -7.37 -0.40 27.85
N PHE A 406 -7.01 0.64 28.61
CA PHE A 406 -6.29 0.52 29.87
C PHE A 406 -6.89 1.44 30.94
N THR A 407 -6.56 1.15 32.20
CA THR A 407 -6.94 1.94 33.36
C THR A 407 -5.73 2.72 33.86
N ASP A 408 -5.93 3.98 34.25
CA ASP A 408 -4.87 4.74 34.92
C ASP A 408 -4.74 4.36 36.40
N ARG A 409 -3.69 4.90 37.05
CA ARG A 409 -3.45 4.75 38.50
C ARG A 409 -4.54 5.35 39.39
N TYR A 410 -5.42 6.18 38.84
CA TYR A 410 -6.52 6.84 39.55
C TYR A 410 -7.85 6.09 39.40
N GLY A 411 -7.87 4.97 38.68
CA GLY A 411 -9.05 4.14 38.47
C GLY A 411 -9.94 4.57 37.30
N ASN A 412 -9.49 5.52 36.48
CA ASN A 412 -10.21 5.92 35.27
C ASN A 412 -9.96 4.88 34.16
N ALA A 413 -11.03 4.30 33.64
CA ALA A 413 -10.98 3.35 32.54
C ALA A 413 -11.16 4.07 31.20
N TYR A 414 -10.20 3.89 30.28
CA TYR A 414 -10.30 4.39 28.91
C TYR A 414 -10.80 3.29 27.99
N SER A 415 -11.83 3.58 27.19
CA SER A 415 -12.42 2.68 26.21
C SER A 415 -11.60 2.63 24.91
N THR A 416 -11.71 1.51 24.17
CA THR A 416 -10.90 1.20 22.96
C THR A 416 -11.35 1.95 21.69
N GLY A 417 -12.23 2.94 21.83
CA GLY A 417 -12.79 3.77 20.76
C GLY A 417 -13.49 5.02 21.32
N ILE A 418 -13.96 5.89 20.44
CA ILE A 418 -14.69 7.09 20.83
C ILE A 418 -16.10 6.69 21.25
N THR A 419 -16.42 6.90 22.53
CA THR A 419 -17.77 6.72 23.07
C THR A 419 -18.23 8.03 23.73
N GLN A 420 -19.53 8.31 23.70
CA GLN A 420 -20.06 9.55 24.28
C GLN A 420 -20.12 9.50 25.82
N ASP A 421 -20.28 8.31 26.39
CA ASP A 421 -20.57 8.10 27.81
C ASP A 421 -19.34 7.69 28.65
N SER A 422 -18.22 7.36 28.01
CA SER A 422 -17.01 6.92 28.71
C SER A 422 -15.76 7.58 28.17
N LEU A 423 -14.70 7.63 28.98
CA LEU A 423 -13.41 8.16 28.55
C LEU A 423 -12.91 7.33 27.37
N GLY A 424 -12.49 8.02 26.32
CA GLY A 424 -12.03 7.43 25.08
C GLY A 424 -10.54 7.68 24.84
N PRO A 425 -10.08 7.43 23.60
CA PRO A 425 -8.71 7.69 23.18
C PRO A 425 -8.35 9.18 23.15
N VAL A 426 -9.34 10.03 22.88
CA VAL A 426 -9.22 11.49 22.95
C VAL A 426 -10.35 12.03 23.80
N ASN A 427 -10.02 12.67 24.92
CA ASN A 427 -10.99 13.25 25.85
C ASN A 427 -10.91 14.77 25.77
N ILE A 428 -12.03 15.42 25.47
CA ILE A 428 -12.10 16.88 25.30
C ILE A 428 -12.98 17.46 26.40
N GLN A 429 -12.35 18.20 27.32
CA GLN A 429 -13.03 18.93 28.39
C GLN A 429 -13.04 20.43 28.08
N ILE A 430 -14.24 21.03 28.08
CA ILE A 430 -14.40 22.48 27.95
C ILE A 430 -14.39 23.08 29.34
N LYS A 431 -13.39 23.90 29.64
CA LYS A 431 -13.24 24.54 30.96
C LYS A 431 -14.10 25.79 31.10
N GLU A 432 -14.15 26.60 30.04
CA GLU A 432 -14.85 27.88 30.03
C GLU A 432 -15.31 28.22 28.60
N ILE A 433 -16.41 28.97 28.50
CA ILE A 433 -16.91 29.53 27.26
C ILE A 433 -16.83 31.05 27.38
N VAL A 434 -16.03 31.68 26.52
CA VAL A 434 -15.74 33.12 26.56
C VAL A 434 -16.34 33.79 25.32
N ALA A 435 -16.90 34.98 25.48
CA ALA A 435 -17.37 35.76 24.33
C ALA A 435 -16.17 36.25 23.51
N ARG A 436 -16.21 36.09 22.17
CA ARG A 436 -15.10 36.57 21.33
C ARG A 436 -14.90 38.08 21.55
N PRO A 437 -13.67 38.55 21.85
CA PRO A 437 -13.43 39.97 22.04
C PRO A 437 -13.84 40.71 20.76
N LYS A 438 -14.79 41.65 20.89
CA LYS A 438 -15.17 42.52 19.78
C LYS A 438 -13.91 43.21 19.30
N LYS A 439 -13.56 43.07 18.02
CA LYS A 439 -12.51 43.90 17.40
C LYS A 439 -12.88 45.35 17.67
N ILE A 440 -12.08 46.01 18.51
CA ILE A 440 -12.10 47.46 18.61
C ILE A 440 -11.48 47.91 17.29
N ASN A 441 -12.34 48.36 16.37
CA ASN A 441 -11.91 48.93 15.09
C ASN A 441 -11.04 50.18 15.31
#